data_AF-A0A087CDS1-F1
#
_entry.id   AF-A0A087CDS1-F1
#
_cell.length_a   1.000
_cell.length_b   1.000
_cell.length_c   1.000
_cell.angle_alpha   90.00
_cell.angle_beta   90.00
_cell.angle_gamma   90.00
#
_symmetry.space_group_name_H-M   'P 1'
#
loop_
_entity.id
_entity.type
_entity.pdbx_description
1 polymer ?
#
loop_
_entity_poly.entity_id
_entity_poly.type
_entity_poly.pdbx_seq_one_letter_code
_entity_poly.pdbx_strand_id
1 'polypeptide(L)'
;MRSEESYTRDAYEAPAGRQRTRPSLQGWVIGVLKAFIVVMLALGLISQCWLLPTLSGDVAQREPGYAYLRMPYLITALLIIACFEAGLLALWRLLSMVGQGSVFSDRSFLWVDAIIWVAMASAVLTFGLLIHAAFIADVGPLPLLLALLVAVVIEVAFILLVVVMRGLLVTATKQHVELEAVI
;
A
#
# COMPACT_ATOMS: atom_id res chain seq x y z
N MET A 1 45.23 48.64 -14.62
CA MET A 1 43.76 48.70 -14.76
C MET A 1 43.17 47.61 -15.66
N ARG A 2 43.83 47.15 -16.74
CA ARG A 2 43.32 46.03 -17.57
C ARG A 2 43.50 44.61 -16.97
N SER A 3 44.27 44.47 -15.88
CA SER A 3 44.55 43.17 -15.25
C SER A 3 43.50 42.73 -14.22
N GLU A 4 42.75 43.65 -13.63
CA GLU A 4 41.69 43.31 -12.65
C GLU A 4 40.40 42.84 -13.33
N GLU A 5 40.09 43.33 -14.53
CA GLU A 5 38.94 42.84 -15.33
C GLU A 5 39.14 41.41 -15.83
N SER A 6 40.37 40.96 -16.04
CA SER A 6 40.63 39.57 -16.46
C SER A 6 40.42 38.60 -15.30
N TYR A 7 40.76 39.02 -14.07
CA TYR A 7 40.61 38.18 -12.88
C TYR A 7 39.14 37.96 -12.51
N THR A 8 38.28 38.95 -12.72
CA THR A 8 36.83 38.82 -12.44
C THR A 8 36.08 38.04 -13.51
N ARG A 9 36.57 38.00 -14.74
CA ARG A 9 35.95 37.26 -15.85
C ARG A 9 36.11 35.75 -15.69
N ASP A 10 37.30 35.30 -15.30
CA ASP A 10 37.61 33.87 -15.12
C ASP A 10 36.96 33.29 -13.86
N ALA A 11 36.69 34.12 -12.85
CA ALA A 11 36.03 33.71 -11.61
C ALA A 11 34.51 33.49 -11.75
N TYR A 12 33.88 33.97 -12.84
CA TYR A 12 32.46 33.76 -13.11
C TYR A 12 32.18 32.56 -14.01
N GLU A 13 33.21 32.02 -14.69
CA GLU A 13 33.10 30.77 -15.46
C GLU A 13 33.21 29.54 -14.53
N ALA A 14 32.36 29.51 -13.50
CA ALA A 14 32.13 28.28 -12.76
C ALA A 14 31.49 27.26 -13.72
N PRO A 15 32.05 26.05 -13.88
CA PRO A 15 31.50 25.07 -14.80
C PRO A 15 30.07 24.74 -14.38
N ALA A 16 29.11 25.01 -15.27
CA ALA A 16 27.70 24.69 -15.10
C ALA A 16 27.58 23.29 -14.51
N GLY A 17 27.13 23.24 -13.26
CA GLY A 17 26.97 22.00 -12.50
C GLY A 17 26.15 21.03 -13.34
N ARG A 18 26.79 19.99 -13.84
CA ARG A 18 26.17 18.91 -14.59
C ARG A 18 25.03 18.37 -13.74
N GLN A 19 23.79 18.78 -14.02
CA GLN A 19 22.60 18.20 -13.44
C GLN A 19 22.66 16.70 -13.75
N ARG A 20 23.11 15.91 -12.77
CA ARG A 20 22.99 14.44 -12.83
C ARG A 20 21.50 14.14 -12.73
N THR A 21 20.81 14.24 -13.84
CA THR A 21 19.57 13.51 -14.01
C THR A 21 19.94 12.05 -13.76
N ARG A 22 19.34 11.42 -12.73
CA ARG A 22 19.34 9.95 -12.58
C ARG A 22 18.00 9.39 -13.09
N PRO A 23 17.62 9.59 -14.37
CA PRO A 23 16.30 9.20 -14.88
C PRO A 23 16.13 7.68 -14.98
N SER A 24 17.22 6.90 -14.94
CA SER A 24 17.16 5.43 -15.05
C SER A 24 16.71 4.73 -13.77
N LEU A 25 17.01 5.30 -12.59
CA LEU A 25 16.78 4.61 -11.31
C LEU A 25 15.30 4.60 -10.93
N GLN A 26 14.59 5.73 -11.12
CA GLN A 26 13.17 5.85 -10.79
C GLN A 26 12.30 4.92 -11.66
N GLY A 27 12.54 4.90 -12.98
CA GLY A 27 11.84 3.98 -13.87
C GLY A 27 12.10 2.51 -13.54
N TRP A 28 13.35 2.16 -13.21
CA TRP A 28 13.71 0.80 -12.82
C TRP A 28 13.05 0.38 -11.49
N VAL A 29 13.07 1.24 -10.47
CA VAL A 29 12.42 0.98 -9.17
C VAL A 29 10.91 0.78 -9.33
N ILE A 30 10.25 1.60 -10.15
CA ILE A 30 8.81 1.44 -10.45
C ILE A 30 8.56 0.10 -11.15
N GLY A 31 9.42 -0.29 -12.09
CA GLY A 31 9.33 -1.59 -12.77
C GLY A 31 9.48 -2.77 -11.81
N VAL A 32 10.45 -2.71 -10.91
CA VAL A 32 10.66 -3.74 -9.88
C VAL A 32 9.45 -3.81 -8.95
N LEU A 33 8.96 -2.68 -8.44
CA LEU A 33 7.80 -2.67 -7.54
C LEU A 33 6.53 -3.20 -8.21
N LYS A 34 6.34 -2.93 -9.50
CA LYS A 34 5.28 -3.54 -10.32
C LYS A 34 5.44 -5.06 -10.42
N ALA A 35 6.64 -5.56 -10.69
CA ALA A 35 6.88 -7.00 -10.73
C ALA A 35 6.54 -7.67 -9.39
N PHE A 36 6.93 -7.06 -8.26
CA PHE A 36 6.54 -7.53 -6.93
C PHE A 36 5.02 -7.53 -6.74
N ILE A 37 4.31 -6.48 -7.17
CA ILE A 37 2.84 -6.44 -7.11
C ILE A 37 2.22 -7.63 -7.86
N VAL A 38 2.69 -7.93 -9.07
CA VAL A 38 2.17 -9.07 -9.86
C VAL A 38 2.42 -10.40 -9.16
N VAL A 39 3.61 -10.58 -8.58
CA VAL A 39 3.93 -11.79 -7.81
C VAL A 39 3.01 -11.90 -6.59
N MET A 40 2.79 -10.82 -5.86
CA MET A 40 1.90 -10.82 -4.69
C MET A 40 0.45 -11.10 -5.06
N LEU A 41 -0.05 -10.56 -6.17
CA LEU A 41 -1.38 -10.87 -6.72
C LEU A 41 -1.48 -12.35 -7.11
N ALA A 42 -0.48 -12.90 -7.80
CA ALA A 42 -0.48 -14.32 -8.16
C ALA A 42 -0.49 -15.23 -6.92
N LEU A 43 0.30 -14.88 -5.89
CA LEU A 43 0.31 -15.61 -4.61
C LEU A 43 -1.03 -15.48 -3.86
N GLY A 44 -1.68 -14.32 -3.91
CA GLY A 44 -3.02 -14.10 -3.37
C GLY A 44 -4.05 -15.02 -4.01
N LEU A 45 -4.09 -15.05 -5.34
CA LEU A 45 -4.98 -15.91 -6.11
C LEU A 45 -4.73 -17.40 -5.87
N ILE A 46 -3.46 -17.83 -5.83
CA ILE A 46 -3.11 -19.22 -5.45
C ILE A 46 -3.62 -19.53 -4.04
N SER A 47 -3.49 -18.57 -3.12
CA SER A 47 -3.95 -18.73 -1.75
C SER A 47 -5.48 -18.87 -1.68
N GLN A 48 -6.21 -18.08 -2.45
CA GLN A 48 -7.69 -18.13 -2.50
C GLN A 48 -8.23 -19.38 -3.19
N CYS A 49 -7.64 -19.77 -4.33
CA CYS A 49 -8.16 -20.86 -5.15
C CYS A 49 -7.73 -22.24 -4.64
N TRP A 50 -6.56 -22.35 -4.01
CA TRP A 50 -6.00 -23.65 -3.64
C TRP A 50 -5.63 -23.79 -2.17
N LEU A 51 -4.83 -22.86 -1.62
CA LEU A 51 -4.32 -23.00 -0.25
C LEU A 51 -5.45 -22.97 0.79
N LEU A 52 -6.27 -21.91 0.79
CA LEU A 52 -7.32 -21.71 1.77
C LEU A 52 -8.43 -22.76 1.68
N PRO A 53 -8.97 -23.13 0.50
CA PRO A 53 -9.98 -24.18 0.41
C PRO A 53 -9.48 -25.53 0.90
N THR A 54 -8.21 -25.86 0.62
CA THR A 54 -7.58 -27.11 1.07
C THR A 54 -7.38 -27.10 2.58
N LEU A 55 -6.77 -26.05 3.14
CA LEU A 55 -6.56 -25.91 4.58
C LEU A 55 -7.89 -25.90 5.35
N SER A 56 -8.90 -25.21 4.83
CA SER A 56 -10.25 -25.17 5.39
C SER A 56 -10.91 -26.55 5.41
N GLY A 57 -10.71 -27.35 4.35
CA GLY A 57 -11.18 -28.73 4.29
C GLY A 57 -10.51 -29.62 5.32
N ASP A 58 -9.19 -29.55 5.43
CA ASP A 58 -8.40 -30.35 6.37
C ASP A 58 -8.77 -30.05 7.83
N VAL A 59 -8.95 -28.76 8.17
CA VAL A 59 -9.36 -28.35 9.52
C VAL A 59 -10.75 -28.88 9.85
N ALA A 60 -11.70 -28.79 8.91
CA ALA A 60 -13.06 -29.29 9.12
C ALA A 60 -13.12 -30.82 9.29
N GLN A 61 -12.20 -31.57 8.68
CA GLN A 61 -12.10 -33.01 8.88
C GLN A 61 -11.49 -33.38 10.24
N ARG A 62 -10.49 -32.62 10.71
CA ARG A 62 -9.87 -32.85 12.02
C ARG A 62 -10.78 -32.46 13.17
N GLU A 63 -11.61 -31.44 12.98
CA GLU A 63 -12.49 -30.89 14.01
C GLU A 63 -13.95 -30.86 13.53
N PRO A 64 -14.64 -32.02 13.46
CA PRO A 64 -16.01 -32.11 12.93
C PRO A 64 -17.02 -31.24 13.69
N GLY A 65 -16.77 -30.99 14.99
CA GLY A 65 -17.61 -30.14 15.83
C GLY A 65 -17.73 -28.70 15.34
N TYR A 66 -16.73 -28.21 14.59
CA TYR A 66 -16.70 -26.85 14.05
C TYR A 66 -16.91 -26.80 12.53
N ALA A 67 -17.35 -27.89 11.91
CA ALA A 67 -17.54 -27.96 10.45
C ALA A 67 -18.52 -26.90 9.91
N TYR A 68 -19.48 -26.45 10.72
CA TYR A 68 -20.42 -25.37 10.37
C TYR A 68 -19.73 -23.99 10.23
N LEU A 69 -18.59 -23.76 10.89
CA LEU A 69 -17.80 -22.53 10.79
C LEU A 69 -16.90 -22.48 9.54
N ARG A 70 -16.73 -23.61 8.85
CA ARG A 70 -15.85 -23.74 7.70
C ARG A 70 -16.14 -22.68 6.63
N MET A 71 -17.38 -22.62 6.17
CA MET A 71 -17.79 -21.71 5.09
C MET A 71 -17.67 -20.23 5.50
N PRO A 72 -18.22 -19.77 6.64
CA PRO A 72 -18.11 -18.35 7.02
C PRO A 72 -16.66 -17.90 7.25
N TYR A 73 -15.80 -18.76 7.81
CA TYR A 73 -14.39 -18.42 8.02
C TYR A 73 -13.61 -18.42 6.69
N LEU A 74 -13.88 -19.39 5.81
CA LEU A 74 -13.28 -19.42 4.48
C LEU A 74 -13.66 -18.18 3.68
N ILE A 75 -14.96 -17.83 3.61
CA ILE A 75 -15.43 -16.64 2.88
C ILE A 75 -14.78 -15.37 3.43
N THR A 76 -14.74 -15.20 4.76
CA THR A 76 -14.08 -14.05 5.40
C THR A 76 -12.60 -13.98 5.02
N ALA A 77 -11.87 -15.10 5.06
CA ALA A 77 -10.46 -15.15 4.66
C ALA A 77 -10.26 -14.79 3.17
N LEU A 78 -11.14 -15.27 2.28
CA LEU A 78 -11.10 -14.93 0.86
C LEU A 78 -11.33 -13.42 0.64
N LEU A 79 -12.28 -12.83 1.36
CA LEU A 79 -12.57 -11.39 1.29
C LEU A 79 -11.43 -10.52 1.80
N ILE A 80 -10.75 -10.92 2.87
CA ILE A 80 -9.55 -10.24 3.37
C ILE A 80 -8.46 -10.22 2.30
N ILE A 81 -8.18 -11.37 1.66
CA ILE A 81 -7.21 -11.44 0.56
C ILE A 81 -7.66 -10.58 -0.63
N ALA A 82 -8.95 -10.63 -1.00
CA ALA A 82 -9.47 -9.83 -2.10
C ALA A 82 -9.32 -8.32 -1.83
N CYS A 83 -9.49 -7.88 -0.58
CA CYS A 83 -9.21 -6.51 -0.18
C CYS A 83 -7.72 -6.18 -0.38
N PHE A 84 -6.83 -7.05 0.10
CA PHE A 84 -5.39 -6.86 -0.11
C PHE A 84 -5.02 -6.72 -1.60
N GLU A 85 -5.57 -7.56 -2.46
CA GLU A 85 -5.34 -7.51 -3.91
C GLU A 85 -5.90 -6.24 -4.55
N ALA A 86 -7.08 -5.78 -4.15
CA ALA A 86 -7.65 -4.51 -4.61
C ALA A 86 -6.75 -3.32 -4.22
N GLY A 87 -6.16 -3.34 -3.02
CA GLY A 87 -5.15 -2.35 -2.60
C GLY A 87 -3.89 -2.37 -3.47
N LEU A 88 -3.40 -3.57 -3.83
CA LEU A 88 -2.28 -3.74 -4.75
C LEU A 88 -2.57 -3.21 -6.16
N LEU A 89 -3.78 -3.41 -6.68
CA LEU A 89 -4.20 -2.87 -7.97
C LEU A 89 -4.26 -1.34 -7.95
N ALA A 90 -4.77 -0.75 -6.86
CA ALA A 90 -4.75 0.69 -6.68
C ALA A 90 -3.31 1.24 -6.62
N LEU A 91 -2.41 0.55 -5.93
CA LEU A 91 -0.98 0.89 -5.88
C LEU A 91 -0.32 0.79 -7.25
N TRP A 92 -0.61 -0.25 -8.04
CA TRP A 92 -0.13 -0.39 -9.41
C TRP A 92 -0.55 0.81 -10.27
N ARG A 93 -1.80 1.25 -10.12
CA ARG A 93 -2.34 2.38 -10.86
C ARG A 93 -1.65 3.69 -10.48
N LEU A 94 -1.42 3.92 -9.19
CA LEU A 94 -0.65 5.06 -8.69
C LEU A 94 0.78 5.06 -9.25
N LEU A 95 1.49 3.93 -9.19
CA LEU A 95 2.83 3.79 -9.75
C LEU A 95 2.89 4.09 -11.25
N SER A 96 1.84 3.70 -11.98
CA SER A 96 1.72 3.99 -13.40
C SER A 96 1.55 5.48 -13.69
N MET A 97 0.85 6.22 -12.82
CA MET A 97 0.74 7.69 -12.94
C MET A 97 2.04 8.40 -12.60
N VAL A 98 2.75 7.91 -11.58
CA VAL A 98 4.08 8.45 -11.20
C VAL A 98 5.06 8.32 -12.36
N GLY A 99 5.09 7.15 -13.02
CA GLY A 99 5.94 6.94 -14.21
C GLY A 99 5.58 7.82 -15.41
N GLN A 100 4.36 8.41 -15.44
CA GLN A 100 3.89 9.30 -16.50
C GLN A 100 3.99 10.80 -16.13
N GLY A 101 4.53 11.13 -14.94
CA GLY A 101 4.69 12.52 -14.49
C GLY A 101 3.42 13.20 -13.96
N SER A 102 2.31 12.48 -13.80
CA SER A 102 1.01 13.03 -13.40
C SER A 102 0.72 12.84 -11.89
N VAL A 103 1.65 13.28 -11.02
CA VAL A 103 1.59 13.02 -9.58
C VAL A 103 0.56 13.90 -8.84
N PHE A 104 0.32 15.12 -9.33
CA PHE A 104 -0.57 16.13 -8.71
C PHE A 104 -1.89 16.31 -9.45
N SER A 105 -2.57 15.22 -9.79
CA SER A 105 -3.92 15.29 -10.38
C SER A 105 -4.96 14.81 -9.37
N ASP A 106 -6.18 15.37 -9.38
CA ASP A 106 -7.28 14.92 -8.52
C ASP A 106 -7.53 13.39 -8.60
N ARG A 107 -7.17 12.79 -9.74
CA ARG A 107 -7.23 11.35 -9.96
C ARG A 107 -6.29 10.55 -9.07
N SER A 108 -5.13 11.06 -8.66
CA SER A 108 -4.22 10.32 -7.78
C SER A 108 -4.80 10.18 -6.37
N PHE A 109 -5.44 11.24 -5.86
CA PHE A 109 -6.12 11.21 -4.56
C PHE A 109 -7.26 10.18 -4.51
N LEU A 110 -8.00 9.98 -5.61
CA LEU A 110 -9.04 8.95 -5.69
C LEU A 110 -8.50 7.52 -5.46
N TRP A 111 -7.30 7.21 -5.96
CA TRP A 111 -6.70 5.88 -5.75
C TRP A 111 -6.14 5.72 -4.34
N VAL A 112 -5.68 6.80 -3.71
CA VAL A 112 -5.30 6.79 -2.28
C VAL A 112 -6.53 6.55 -1.40
N ASP A 113 -7.64 7.23 -1.70
CA ASP A 113 -8.91 7.03 -1.00
C ASP A 113 -9.43 5.60 -1.18
N ALA A 114 -9.28 5.01 -2.38
CA ALA A 114 -9.59 3.61 -2.62
C ALA A 114 -8.75 2.65 -1.75
N ILE A 115 -7.44 2.90 -1.58
CA ILE A 115 -6.58 2.10 -0.68
C ILE A 115 -7.07 2.18 0.76
N ILE A 116 -7.46 3.37 1.23
CA ILE A 116 -7.98 3.57 2.59
C ILE A 116 -9.26 2.77 2.78
N TRP A 117 -10.24 2.88 1.87
CA TRP A 117 -11.52 2.18 1.96
C TRP A 117 -11.36 0.66 1.99
N VAL A 118 -10.50 0.14 1.12
CA VAL A 118 -10.25 -1.30 1.02
C VAL A 118 -9.48 -1.81 2.25
N ALA A 119 -8.51 -1.05 2.76
CA ALA A 119 -7.81 -1.39 4.00
C ALA A 119 -8.75 -1.37 5.21
N MET A 120 -9.67 -0.40 5.29
CA MET A 120 -10.71 -0.36 6.32
C MET A 120 -11.64 -1.57 6.25
N ALA A 121 -12.06 -1.98 5.06
CA ALA A 121 -12.87 -3.17 4.87
C ALA A 121 -12.14 -4.43 5.35
N SER A 122 -10.85 -4.57 5.02
CA SER A 122 -9.98 -5.65 5.52
C SER A 122 -9.92 -5.63 7.05
N ALA A 123 -9.63 -4.48 7.66
CA ALA A 123 -9.52 -4.34 9.11
C ALA A 123 -10.80 -4.74 9.84
N VAL A 124 -11.97 -4.36 9.30
CA VAL A 124 -13.27 -4.74 9.87
C VAL A 124 -13.49 -6.25 9.79
N LEU A 125 -13.15 -6.88 8.67
CA LEU A 125 -13.26 -8.33 8.50
C LEU A 125 -12.30 -9.08 9.44
N THR A 126 -11.04 -8.68 9.51
CA THR A 126 -10.02 -9.28 10.38
C THR A 126 -10.40 -9.11 11.86
N PHE A 127 -10.85 -7.92 12.26
CA PHE A 127 -11.31 -7.66 13.62
C PHE A 127 -12.56 -8.46 13.97
N GLY A 128 -13.54 -8.51 13.07
CA GLY A 128 -14.74 -9.33 13.25
C GLY A 128 -14.40 -10.81 13.41
N LEU A 129 -13.47 -11.32 12.60
CA LEU A 129 -12.98 -12.69 12.70
C LEU A 129 -12.28 -12.97 14.03
N LEU A 130 -11.43 -12.03 14.49
CA LEU A 130 -10.77 -12.11 15.80
C LEU A 130 -11.79 -12.18 16.94
N ILE A 131 -12.73 -11.24 16.98
CA ILE A 131 -13.73 -11.17 18.06
C ILE A 131 -14.60 -12.43 18.06
N HIS A 132 -15.04 -12.87 16.88
CA HIS A 132 -15.86 -14.06 16.76
C HIS A 132 -15.09 -15.31 17.21
N ALA A 133 -13.84 -15.48 16.77
CA ALA A 133 -13.02 -16.62 17.15
C ALA A 133 -12.71 -16.63 18.66
N ALA A 134 -12.29 -15.50 19.23
CA ALA A 134 -11.82 -15.42 20.61
C ALA A 134 -12.94 -15.40 21.65
N PHE A 135 -14.12 -14.83 21.34
CA PHE A 135 -15.16 -14.57 22.36
C PHE A 135 -16.52 -15.19 22.07
N ILE A 136 -16.81 -15.60 20.83
CA ILE A 136 -18.13 -16.13 20.46
C ILE A 136 -18.07 -17.63 20.23
N ALA A 137 -17.19 -18.06 19.33
CA ALA A 137 -17.01 -19.47 19.01
C ALA A 137 -16.02 -20.17 19.95
N ASP A 138 -15.17 -19.42 20.64
CA ASP A 138 -14.09 -19.93 21.50
C ASP A 138 -13.22 -20.97 20.76
N VAL A 139 -12.78 -20.57 19.56
CA VAL A 139 -12.03 -21.40 18.62
C VAL A 139 -10.71 -20.77 18.24
N GLY A 140 -9.75 -21.63 17.93
CA GLY A 140 -8.45 -21.23 17.40
C GLY A 140 -7.37 -21.26 18.48
N PRO A 141 -6.19 -21.81 18.17
CA PRO A 141 -5.10 -21.85 19.13
C PRO A 141 -4.60 -20.42 19.40
N LEU A 142 -4.09 -20.18 20.61
CA LEU A 142 -3.61 -18.86 21.04
C LEU A 142 -2.68 -18.16 20.02
N PRO A 143 -1.73 -18.84 19.34
CA PRO A 143 -0.91 -18.21 18.30
C PRO A 143 -1.71 -17.62 17.13
N LEU A 144 -2.82 -18.26 16.73
CA LEU A 144 -3.68 -17.75 15.66
C LEU A 144 -4.41 -16.47 16.10
N LEU A 145 -4.95 -16.46 17.33
CA LEU A 145 -5.63 -15.29 17.89
C LEU A 145 -4.67 -14.10 18.04
N LEU A 146 -3.44 -14.36 18.51
CA LEU A 146 -2.39 -13.35 18.57
C LEU A 146 -1.99 -12.83 17.18
N ALA A 147 -1.90 -13.71 16.18
CA ALA A 147 -1.62 -13.30 14.80
C ALA A 147 -2.73 -12.39 14.24
N LEU A 148 -4.00 -12.71 14.48
CA LEU A 148 -5.14 -11.89 14.08
C LEU A 148 -5.13 -10.53 14.82
N LEU A 149 -4.81 -10.51 16.12
CA LEU A 149 -4.67 -9.27 16.88
C LEU A 149 -3.57 -8.37 16.30
N VAL A 150 -2.38 -8.94 16.05
CA VAL A 150 -1.27 -8.22 15.44
C VAL A 150 -1.64 -7.72 14.04
N ALA A 151 -2.35 -8.52 13.24
CA ALA A 151 -2.83 -8.11 11.93
C ALA A 151 -3.74 -6.87 12.00
N VAL A 152 -4.72 -6.86 12.92
CA VAL A 152 -5.60 -5.69 13.13
C VAL A 152 -4.79 -4.44 13.51
N VAL A 153 -3.81 -4.57 14.42
CA VAL A 153 -2.96 -3.44 14.81
C VAL A 153 -2.16 -2.91 13.62
N ILE A 154 -1.60 -3.80 12.79
CA ILE A 154 -0.88 -3.42 11.58
C ILE A 154 -1.80 -2.74 10.57
N GLU A 155 -3.00 -3.27 10.33
CA GLU A 155 -3.98 -2.69 9.41
C GLU A 155 -4.39 -1.27 9.86
N VAL A 156 -4.67 -1.09 11.15
CA VAL A 156 -4.98 0.24 11.71
C VAL A 156 -3.82 1.20 11.55
N ALA A 157 -2.59 0.77 11.90
CA ALA A 157 -1.40 1.59 11.74
C ALA A 157 -1.16 1.97 10.27
N PHE A 158 -1.37 1.04 9.35
CA PHE A 158 -1.26 1.27 7.91
C PHE A 158 -2.30 2.28 7.41
N ILE A 159 -3.57 2.14 7.80
CA ILE A 159 -4.64 3.09 7.45
C ILE A 159 -4.27 4.50 7.93
N LEU A 160 -3.86 4.63 9.20
CA LEU A 160 -3.44 5.91 9.77
C LEU A 160 -2.25 6.51 9.02
N LEU A 161 -1.25 5.70 8.67
CA LEU A 161 -0.09 6.15 7.90
C LEU A 161 -0.53 6.72 6.54
N VAL A 162 -1.39 6.02 5.80
CA VAL A 162 -1.86 6.47 4.48
C VAL A 162 -2.69 7.75 4.60
N VAL A 163 -3.55 7.86 5.62
CA VAL A 163 -4.34 9.07 5.90
C VAL A 163 -3.44 10.27 6.21
N VAL A 164 -2.42 10.09 7.06
CA VAL A 164 -1.45 11.16 7.38
C VAL A 164 -0.70 11.60 6.13
N MET A 165 -0.18 10.64 5.34
CA MET A 165 0.52 10.94 4.09
C MET A 165 -0.35 11.74 3.12
N ARG A 166 -1.64 11.39 3.01
CA ARG A 166 -2.61 12.15 2.21
C ARG A 166 -2.76 13.59 2.71
N GLY A 167 -2.89 13.79 4.02
CA GLY A 167 -2.99 15.11 4.63
C GLY A 167 -1.76 15.98 4.38
N LEU A 168 -0.56 15.40 4.49
CA LEU A 168 0.69 16.09 4.19
C LEU A 168 0.78 16.51 2.73
N LEU A 169 0.41 15.63 1.78
CA LEU A 169 0.41 15.94 0.34
C LEU A 169 -0.55 17.09 -0.01
N VAL A 170 -1.75 17.08 0.56
CA VAL A 170 -2.72 18.17 0.36
C VAL A 170 -2.18 19.49 0.92
N THR A 171 -1.51 19.46 2.08
CA THR A 171 -0.94 20.65 2.72
C THR A 171 0.21 21.23 1.90
N ALA A 172 1.13 20.40 1.45
CA ALA A 172 2.26 20.81 0.62
C ALA A 172 1.80 21.41 -0.72
N THR A 173 0.73 20.86 -1.33
CA THR A 173 0.16 21.39 -2.57
C THR A 173 -0.42 22.79 -2.37
N LYS A 174 -1.13 23.05 -1.26
CA LYS A 174 -1.68 24.37 -0.95
C LYS A 174 -0.59 25.43 -0.77
N GLN A 175 0.49 25.10 -0.07
CA GLN A 175 1.62 26.02 0.12
C GLN A 175 2.29 26.41 -1.20
N HIS A 176 2.41 25.48 -2.15
CA HIS A 176 2.96 25.77 -3.46
C HIS A 176 2.09 26.75 -4.27
N VAL A 177 0.77 26.58 -4.23
CA VAL A 177 -0.19 27.46 -4.92
C VAL A 177 -0.15 28.88 -4.33
N GLU A 178 -0.06 29.01 -3.00
CA GLU A 178 0.05 30.33 -2.35
C GLU A 178 1.33 31.07 -2.73
N LEU A 179 2.45 30.37 -2.94
CA LEU A 179 3.71 30.97 -3.39
C LEU A 179 3.67 31.42 -4.86
N GLU A 180 3.01 30.66 -5.75
CA GLU A 180 2.84 31.05 -7.15
C GLU A 180 1.90 32.24 -7.33
N ALA A 181 0.98 32.48 -6.39
CA ALA A 181 0.06 33.62 -6.43
C ALA A 181 0.71 34.98 -6.09
N VAL A 182 1.95 35.01 -5.58
CA VAL A 182 2.66 36.24 -5.16
C VAL A 182 3.59 36.78 -6.25
N ILE A 183 3.78 36.04 -7.36
CA ILE A 183 4.61 36.42 -8.51
C ILE A 183 3.71 36.95 -9.63
#